data_AF-A0A1X6YMM8-F1
#
_entry.id   AF-A0A1X6YMM8-F1
#
_cell.length_a   1.000
_cell.length_b   1.000
_cell.length_c   1.000
_cell.angle_alpha   90.00
_cell.angle_beta   90.00
_cell.angle_gamma   90.00
#
_symmetry.space_group_name_H-M   'P 1'
#
loop_
_entity.id
_entity.type
_entity.pdbx_description
1 polymer ?
#
loop_
_entity_poly.entity_id
_entity_poly.type
_entity_poly.pdbx_seq_one_letter_code
_entity_poly.pdbx_strand_id
1 'polypeptide(L)'
;MTSDEKTILSAELALGLLQGAEREEVETAVMVDPEMREAHRRWTEHFAGLVLREPGPDPVPGPQVLAGIEATLFGAAEEAEAQGQSWWDWLRAPENRGLVLTVGAAKVALLAWILYLFL
;
A
#
# COMPACT_ATOMS: atom_id res chain seq x y z
N MET A 1 -30.74 -14.74 13.99
CA MET A 1 -30.82 -15.31 12.64
C MET A 1 -30.75 -16.82 12.70
N THR A 2 -31.60 -17.47 11.92
CA THR A 2 -31.52 -18.91 11.62
C THR A 2 -30.30 -19.21 10.74
N SER A 3 -29.90 -20.47 10.63
CA SER A 3 -28.78 -20.88 9.76
C SER A 3 -29.03 -20.57 8.27
N ASP A 4 -30.29 -20.70 7.84
CA ASP A 4 -30.71 -20.38 6.48
C ASP A 4 -30.60 -18.87 6.21
N GLU A 5 -31.11 -18.03 7.12
CA GLU A 5 -30.99 -16.57 7.01
C GLU A 5 -29.52 -16.12 6.94
N LYS A 6 -28.65 -16.70 7.79
CA LYS A 6 -27.20 -16.45 7.76
C LYS A 6 -26.60 -16.78 6.39
N THR A 7 -26.99 -17.91 5.82
CA THR A 7 -26.49 -18.36 4.52
C THR A 7 -26.95 -17.45 3.39
N ILE A 8 -28.20 -17.00 3.41
CA ILE A 8 -28.78 -16.08 2.41
C ILE A 8 -28.09 -14.71 2.50
N LEU A 9 -28.04 -14.11 3.68
CA LEU A 9 -27.42 -12.78 3.85
C LEU A 9 -25.93 -12.78 3.50
N SER A 10 -25.22 -13.88 3.78
CA SER A 10 -23.82 -14.05 3.37
C SER A 10 -23.66 -14.12 1.85
N ALA A 11 -24.64 -14.70 1.13
CA ALA A 11 -24.68 -14.76 -0.32
C ALA A 11 -24.96 -13.38 -0.93
N GLU A 12 -25.94 -12.67 -0.38
CA GLU A 12 -26.30 -11.31 -0.80
C GLU A 12 -25.15 -10.34 -0.58
N LEU A 13 -24.44 -10.46 0.56
CA LEU A 13 -23.21 -9.71 0.80
C LEU A 13 -22.13 -10.05 -0.24
N ALA A 14 -21.92 -11.34 -0.54
CA ALA A 14 -20.92 -11.77 -1.53
C ALA A 14 -21.22 -11.27 -2.95
N LEU A 15 -22.50 -11.13 -3.30
CA LEU A 15 -22.95 -10.55 -4.58
C LEU A 15 -23.00 -9.01 -4.57
N GLY A 16 -22.79 -8.37 -3.42
CA GLY A 16 -22.87 -6.92 -3.28
C GLY A 16 -24.31 -6.36 -3.42
N LEU A 17 -25.32 -7.16 -3.07
CA LEU A 17 -26.73 -6.78 -3.18
C LEU A 17 -27.23 -5.95 -1.99
N LEU A 18 -26.56 -6.05 -0.84
CA LEU A 18 -26.91 -5.30 0.38
C LEU A 18 -26.52 -3.82 0.28
N GLN A 19 -27.30 -2.95 0.90
CA GLN A 19 -27.10 -1.49 0.85
C GLN A 19 -27.27 -0.81 2.21
N GLY A 20 -26.61 0.33 2.39
CA GLY A 20 -26.74 1.18 3.58
C GLY A 20 -26.47 0.43 4.89
N ALA A 21 -27.32 0.66 5.88
CA ALA A 21 -27.16 0.11 7.22
C ALA A 21 -27.20 -1.43 7.27
N GLU A 22 -27.99 -2.08 6.40
CA GLU A 22 -28.09 -3.54 6.34
C GLU A 22 -26.77 -4.17 5.91
N ARG A 23 -26.07 -3.54 4.95
CA ARG A 23 -24.74 -3.97 4.55
C ARG A 23 -23.75 -3.89 5.71
N GLU A 24 -23.72 -2.77 6.42
CA GLU A 24 -22.80 -2.56 7.55
C GLU A 24 -23.07 -3.56 8.70
N GLU A 25 -24.34 -3.85 8.97
CA GLU A 25 -24.75 -4.83 9.98
C GLU A 25 -24.28 -6.24 9.59
N VAL A 26 -24.52 -6.67 8.36
CA VAL A 26 -24.12 -8.01 7.89
C VAL A 26 -22.60 -8.13 7.76
N GLU A 27 -21.90 -7.09 7.31
CA GLU A 27 -20.43 -7.05 7.30
C GLU A 27 -19.86 -7.23 8.71
N THR A 28 -20.43 -6.51 9.69
CA THR A 28 -20.05 -6.67 11.10
C THR A 28 -20.36 -8.08 11.61
N ALA A 29 -21.52 -8.63 11.25
CA ALA A 29 -21.91 -9.98 11.65
C ALA A 29 -20.97 -11.05 11.07
N VAL A 30 -20.53 -10.93 9.82
CA VAL A 30 -19.54 -11.82 9.18
C VAL A 30 -18.18 -11.77 9.90
N MET A 31 -17.79 -10.62 10.45
CA MET A 31 -16.55 -10.50 11.21
C MET A 31 -16.59 -11.24 12.54
N VAL A 32 -17.76 -11.27 13.20
CA VAL A 32 -17.90 -11.81 14.57
C VAL A 32 -18.41 -13.26 14.58
N ASP A 33 -19.35 -13.63 13.71
CA ASP A 33 -19.99 -14.94 13.65
C ASP A 33 -19.21 -15.92 12.73
N PRO A 34 -18.62 -17.00 13.27
CA PRO A 34 -17.89 -17.99 12.47
C PRO A 34 -18.73 -18.68 11.39
N GLU A 35 -20.03 -18.89 11.63
CA GLU A 35 -20.93 -19.56 10.69
C GLU A 35 -21.18 -18.67 9.47
N MET A 36 -21.42 -17.38 9.70
CA MET A 36 -21.59 -16.40 8.62
C MET A 36 -20.29 -16.21 7.85
N ARG A 37 -19.14 -16.17 8.52
CA ARG A 37 -17.83 -16.09 7.86
C ARG A 37 -17.59 -17.25 6.91
N GLU A 38 -17.92 -18.46 7.36
CA GLU A 38 -17.78 -19.67 6.55
C GLU A 38 -18.78 -19.70 5.38
N ALA A 39 -20.03 -19.26 5.60
CA ALA A 39 -21.01 -19.12 4.53
C ALA A 39 -20.58 -18.09 3.47
N HIS A 40 -20.08 -16.94 3.91
CA HIS A 40 -19.58 -15.89 3.02
C HIS A 40 -18.40 -16.39 2.19
N ARG A 41 -17.41 -17.04 2.82
CA ARG A 41 -16.28 -17.66 2.13
C ARG A 41 -16.73 -18.64 1.03
N ARG A 42 -17.66 -19.55 1.36
CA ARG A 42 -18.19 -20.54 0.40
C ARG A 42 -18.85 -19.87 -0.81
N TRP A 43 -19.65 -18.82 -0.58
CA TRP A 43 -20.30 -18.09 -1.66
C TRP A 43 -19.30 -17.33 -2.53
N THR A 44 -18.34 -16.62 -1.93
CA THR A 44 -17.29 -15.92 -2.67
C THR A 44 -16.48 -16.88 -3.55
N GLU A 45 -16.11 -18.05 -3.04
CA GLU A 45 -15.42 -19.10 -3.81
C GLU A 45 -16.29 -19.64 -4.95
N HIS A 46 -17.57 -19.86 -4.69
CA HIS A 46 -18.52 -20.31 -5.71
C HIS A 46 -18.62 -19.32 -6.87
N PHE A 47 -18.81 -18.02 -6.58
CA PHE A 47 -18.93 -16.99 -7.61
C PHE A 47 -17.61 -16.75 -8.35
N ALA A 48 -16.47 -16.75 -7.66
CA ALA A 48 -15.16 -16.68 -8.29
C ALA A 48 -14.96 -17.82 -9.31
N GLY A 49 -15.37 -19.05 -8.95
CA GLY A 49 -15.32 -20.20 -9.85
C GLY A 49 -16.19 -20.03 -11.11
N LEU A 50 -17.33 -19.36 -11.02
CA LEU A 50 -18.19 -19.08 -12.18
C LEU A 50 -17.52 -18.09 -13.13
N VAL A 51 -16.97 -16.98 -12.61
CA VAL A 51 -16.29 -15.95 -13.41
C VAL A 51 -15.04 -16.51 -14.10
N LEU A 52 -14.27 -17.36 -13.42
CA LEU A 52 -13.06 -17.96 -13.98
C LEU A 52 -13.35 -19.02 -15.06
N ARG A 53 -14.49 -19.70 -15.00
CA ARG A 53 -14.86 -20.73 -15.99
C ARG A 53 -15.35 -20.12 -17.30
N GLU A 54 -16.05 -18.99 -17.22
CA GLU A 54 -16.59 -18.28 -18.38
C GLU A 54 -16.09 -16.83 -18.38
N PRO A 55 -14.79 -16.61 -18.66
CA PRO A 55 -14.27 -15.26 -18.75
C PRO A 55 -14.98 -14.57 -19.92
N GLY A 56 -15.77 -13.55 -19.59
CA GLY A 56 -16.28 -12.61 -20.58
C GLY A 56 -15.11 -11.90 -21.28
N PRO A 57 -15.38 -11.07 -22.30
CA PRO A 57 -14.36 -10.20 -22.85
C PRO A 57 -13.82 -9.30 -21.72
N ASP A 58 -12.59 -9.56 -21.29
CA ASP A 58 -11.95 -8.79 -20.22
C ASP A 58 -11.78 -7.34 -20.71
N PRO A 59 -12.41 -6.35 -20.05
CA PRO A 59 -12.14 -4.96 -20.35
C PRO A 59 -10.68 -4.68 -19.94
N VAL A 60 -9.81 -4.42 -20.91
CA VAL A 60 -8.43 -4.02 -20.63
C VAL A 60 -8.47 -2.60 -20.04
N PRO A 61 -8.10 -2.40 -18.76
CA PRO A 61 -8.05 -1.07 -18.18
C PRO A 61 -6.98 -0.23 -18.85
N GLY A 62 -7.14 1.09 -18.82
CA GLY A 62 -6.09 2.00 -19.29
C GLY A 62 -4.79 1.83 -18.47
N PRO A 63 -3.61 2.05 -19.07
CA PRO A 63 -2.31 1.86 -18.39
C PRO A 63 -2.17 2.71 -17.11
N GLN A 64 -2.87 3.84 -17.03
CA GLN A 64 -2.88 4.72 -15.87
C GLN A 64 -3.58 4.14 -14.64
N VAL A 65 -4.41 3.10 -14.79
CA VAL A 65 -5.21 2.55 -13.69
C VAL A 65 -4.31 1.91 -12.63
N LEU A 66 -3.35 1.09 -13.06
CA LEU A 66 -2.40 0.45 -12.14
C LEU A 66 -1.56 1.51 -11.41
N ALA A 67 -0.98 2.46 -12.15
CA ALA A 67 -0.18 3.53 -11.58
C ALA A 67 -0.97 4.39 -10.56
N GLY A 68 -2.26 4.65 -10.83
CA GLY A 68 -3.13 5.39 -9.91
C GLY A 68 -3.44 4.61 -8.63
N ILE A 69 -3.64 3.29 -8.74
CA ILE A 69 -3.83 2.40 -7.58
C ILE A 69 -2.57 2.39 -6.71
N GLU A 70 -1.40 2.20 -7.33
CA GLU A 70 -0.11 2.18 -6.63
C GLU A 70 0.14 3.50 -5.90
N ALA A 71 -0.04 4.64 -6.58
CA ALA A 71 0.10 5.96 -5.95
C ALA A 71 -0.86 6.17 -4.78
N THR A 72 -2.11 5.70 -4.89
CA THR A 72 -3.11 5.86 -3.81
C THR A 72 -2.80 4.98 -2.60
N LEU A 73 -2.35 3.74 -2.82
CA LEU A 73 -2.09 2.78 -1.76
C LEU A 73 -0.72 2.99 -1.10
N PHE A 74 0.29 3.43 -1.86
CA PHE A 74 1.69 3.44 -1.43
C PHE A 74 2.37 4.82 -1.51
N GLY A 75 1.81 5.78 -2.25
CA GLY A 75 2.47 7.07 -2.50
C GLY A 75 2.78 7.88 -1.24
N ALA A 76 1.90 7.84 -0.22
CA ALA A 76 2.15 8.54 1.03
C ALA A 76 3.29 7.93 1.87
N ALA A 77 3.54 6.62 1.74
CA ALA A 77 4.63 5.94 2.43
C ALA A 77 5.97 6.23 1.74
N GLU A 78 6.00 6.19 0.40
CA GLU A 78 7.19 6.50 -0.39
C GLU A 78 7.61 7.96 -0.28
N GLU A 79 6.65 8.90 -0.26
CA GLU A 79 6.92 10.33 -0.06
C GLU A 79 7.48 10.63 1.33
N ALA A 80 7.01 9.92 2.37
CA ALA A 80 7.50 10.06 3.73
C ALA A 80 8.93 9.51 3.90
N GLU A 81 9.26 8.38 3.25
CA GLU A 81 10.61 7.82 3.25
C GLU A 81 11.59 8.69 2.44
N ALA A 82 11.17 9.18 1.25
CA ALA A 82 11.99 10.02 0.39
C ALA A 82 12.32 11.39 1.01
N GLN A 83 11.39 11.98 1.78
CA GLN A 83 11.63 13.26 2.47
C GLN A 83 12.56 13.11 3.69
N GLY A 84 12.64 11.93 4.31
CA GLY A 84 13.47 11.68 5.49
C GLY A 84 14.92 11.29 5.20
N GLN A 85 15.20 10.62 4.07
CA GLN A 85 16.46 9.88 3.86
C GLN A 85 17.43 10.48 2.82
N SER A 86 17.06 11.53 2.09
CA SER A 86 17.78 11.87 0.84
C SER A 86 19.22 12.40 0.99
N TRP A 87 19.55 13.17 2.05
CA TRP A 87 20.86 13.87 2.11
C TRP A 87 21.81 13.38 3.20
N TRP A 88 21.31 13.05 4.39
CA TRP A 88 22.14 12.55 5.49
C TRP A 88 22.60 11.10 5.26
N ASP A 89 21.75 10.26 4.67
CA ASP A 89 22.11 8.87 4.40
C ASP A 89 23.06 8.77 3.21
N TRP A 90 22.91 9.63 2.20
CA TRP A 90 23.90 9.80 1.14
C TRP A 90 25.27 10.23 1.69
N LEU A 91 25.32 11.16 2.65
CA LEU A 91 26.58 11.57 3.31
C LEU A 91 27.19 10.48 4.20
N ARG A 92 26.36 9.62 4.82
CA ARG A 92 26.81 8.54 5.72
C ARG A 92 27.15 7.24 5.02
N ALA A 93 26.71 7.06 3.77
CA ALA A 93 27.00 5.89 2.97
C ALA A 93 28.52 5.62 2.92
N PRO A 94 28.96 4.37 3.18
CA PRO A 94 30.39 4.03 3.28
C PRO A 94 31.17 4.34 2.01
N GLU A 95 30.50 4.30 0.85
CA GLU A 95 31.04 4.63 -0.46
C GLU A 95 31.42 6.13 -0.59
N ASN A 96 30.68 7.02 0.06
CA ASN A 96 30.87 8.47 -0.05
C ASN A 96 31.86 9.04 0.98
N ARG A 97 32.29 8.24 1.97
CA ARG A 97 33.20 8.67 3.05
C ARG A 97 34.52 9.23 2.52
N GLY A 98 35.08 8.65 1.46
CA GLY A 98 36.34 9.13 0.87
C GLY A 98 36.20 10.52 0.25
N LEU A 99 35.07 10.80 -0.39
CA LEU A 99 34.78 12.09 -1.00
C LEU A 99 34.48 13.17 0.07
N VAL A 100 33.75 12.80 1.12
CA VAL A 100 33.47 13.69 2.25
C VAL A 100 34.76 14.10 2.98
N LEU A 101 35.68 13.15 3.22
CA LEU A 101 36.95 13.44 3.90
C LEU A 101 37.87 14.33 3.07
N THR A 102 37.96 14.09 1.76
CA THR A 102 38.81 14.90 0.86
C THR A 102 38.27 16.32 0.71
N VAL A 103 36.96 16.50 0.52
CA VAL A 103 36.33 17.83 0.45
C VAL A 103 36.46 18.56 1.79
N GLY A 104 36.27 17.85 2.91
CA GLY A 104 36.45 18.41 4.26
C GLY A 104 37.89 18.88 4.50
N ALA A 105 38.88 18.05 4.18
CA ALA A 105 40.29 18.39 4.31
C ALA A 105 40.69 19.59 3.42
N ALA A 106 40.21 19.62 2.18
CA ALA A 106 40.44 20.75 1.27
C ALA A 106 39.85 22.06 1.81
N LYS A 107 38.63 22.02 2.39
CA LYS A 107 38.03 23.19 3.03
C LYS A 107 38.83 23.70 4.22
N VAL A 108 39.30 22.80 5.08
CA VAL A 108 40.12 23.17 6.25
C VAL A 108 41.45 23.77 5.82
N ALA A 109 42.12 23.17 4.83
CA ALA A 109 43.36 23.69 4.29
C ALA A 109 43.18 25.09 3.67
N LEU A 110 42.09 25.30 2.92
CA LEU A 110 41.74 26.60 2.36
C LEU A 110 41.49 27.65 3.46
N LEU A 111 40.73 27.31 4.51
CA LEU A 111 40.49 28.22 5.62
C LEU A 111 41.77 28.56 6.38
N ALA A 112 42.64 27.57 6.62
CA ALA A 112 43.94 27.79 7.24
C ALA A 112 44.83 28.70 6.38
N TRP A 113 44.83 28.51 5.06
CA TRP A 113 45.53 29.37 4.12
C TRP A 113 45.02 30.81 4.15
N ILE A 114 43.69 30.99 4.13
CA ILE A 114 43.07 32.30 4.22
C ILE A 114 43.46 32.97 5.55
N LEU A 115 43.30 32.28 6.68
CA LEU A 115 43.70 32.80 8.00
C LEU A 115 45.17 33.21 8.03
N TYR A 116 46.05 32.39 7.45
CA TYR A 116 47.47 32.71 7.33
C TYR A 116 47.73 33.98 6.52
N LEU A 117 46.95 34.27 5.48
CA LEU A 117 47.10 35.51 4.69
C LEU A 117 46.66 36.77 5.44
N PHE A 118 45.82 36.63 6.48
CA PHE A 118 45.26 37.74 7.25
C PHE A 118 45.89 37.91 8.64
N LEU A 119 46.86 37.08 9.00
CA LEU A 119 47.61 37.14 10.27
C LEU A 119 49.04 37.63 10.03
#